data_AF-A0A1B8HJZ5-F1
#
_entry.id   AF-A0A1B8HJZ5-F1
#
_cell.length_a   1.000
_cell.length_b   1.000
_cell.length_c   1.000
_cell.angle_alpha   90.00
_cell.angle_beta   90.00
_cell.angle_gamma   90.00
#
_symmetry.space_group_name_H-M   'P 1'
#
loop_
_entity.id
_entity.type
_entity.pdbx_description
1 polymer ?
#
loop_
_entity_poly.entity_id
_entity_poly.type
_entity_poly.pdbx_seq_one_letter_code
_entity_poly.pdbx_strand_id
1 'polypeptide(L)'
;MKTKLISLILSITILLFLYCFLSPTQYFPATNYIKSLLLVSDFIRNAPDKEQATYYYHFWGDRGQESYSAIYYCQDKNKFNELKTKLHQYANSRRTLISIDEITYRNKYNKNRFISIHESTKDKQECMSLSEYEYTYY
;
A
#
# COMPACT_ATOMS: atom_id res chain seq x y z
N MET A 1 -36.39 -2.91 32.34
CA MET A 1 -35.64 -4.06 31.78
C MET A 1 -35.39 -3.96 30.28
N LYS A 2 -36.40 -3.71 29.44
CA LYS A 2 -36.25 -3.65 27.97
C LYS A 2 -35.18 -2.65 27.47
N THR A 3 -35.12 -1.45 28.05
CA THR A 3 -34.12 -0.43 27.68
C THR A 3 -32.68 -0.83 28.00
N LYS A 4 -32.44 -1.49 29.14
CA LYS A 4 -31.12 -2.03 29.50
C LYS A 4 -30.68 -3.15 28.55
N LEU A 5 -31.62 -4.01 28.13
CA LEU A 5 -31.37 -5.07 27.16
C LEU A 5 -31.00 -4.50 25.78
N ILE A 6 -31.72 -3.47 25.30
CA ILE A 6 -31.41 -2.79 24.04
C ILE A 6 -30.03 -2.13 24.10
N SER A 7 -29.71 -1.44 25.20
CA SER A 7 -28.40 -0.79 25.39
C SER A 7 -27.25 -1.82 25.40
N LEU A 8 -27.46 -2.97 26.03
CA LEU A 8 -26.50 -4.07 26.04
C LEU A 8 -26.27 -4.63 24.64
N ILE A 9 -27.33 -4.90 23.88
CA ILE A 9 -27.24 -5.39 22.49
C ILE A 9 -26.48 -4.39 21.62
N LEU A 10 -26.80 -3.10 21.74
CA LEU A 10 -26.12 -2.04 20.97
C LEU A 10 -24.62 -2.01 21.29
N SER A 11 -24.26 -2.10 22.57
CA SER A 11 -22.87 -2.09 23.03
C SER A 11 -22.09 -3.31 22.52
N ILE A 12 -22.68 -4.51 22.57
CA ILE A 12 -22.09 -5.73 22.03
C ILE A 12 -21.88 -5.60 20.51
N THR A 13 -22.86 -5.04 19.80
CA THR A 13 -22.77 -4.84 18.35
C THR A 13 -21.65 -3.86 17.99
N ILE A 14 -21.50 -2.78 18.75
CA ILE A 14 -20.41 -1.81 18.59
C ILE A 14 -19.05 -2.45 18.88
N LEU A 15 -18.94 -3.25 19.94
CA LEU A 15 -17.70 -3.94 20.29
C LEU A 15 -17.29 -4.96 19.22
N LEU A 16 -18.24 -5.72 18.68
CA LEU A 16 -18.00 -6.64 17.57
C LEU A 16 -17.58 -5.89 16.30
N PHE A 17 -18.23 -4.76 16.00
CA PHE A 17 -17.82 -3.88 14.90
C PHE A 17 -16.38 -3.40 15.10
N LEU A 18 -16.06 -2.81 16.25
CA LEU A 18 -14.70 -2.34 16.56
C LEU A 18 -13.68 -3.48 16.49
N TYR A 19 -13.99 -4.67 16.99
CA TYR A 19 -13.11 -5.83 16.91
C TYR A 19 -12.84 -6.25 15.46
N CYS A 20 -13.86 -6.37 14.63
CA CYS A 20 -13.70 -6.74 13.22
C CYS A 20 -12.92 -5.69 12.41
N PHE A 21 -13.09 -4.40 12.72
CA PHE A 21 -12.43 -3.31 11.99
C PHE A 21 -11.04 -2.94 12.53
N LEU A 22 -10.79 -3.10 13.83
CA LEU A 22 -9.51 -2.74 14.45
C LEU A 22 -8.56 -3.92 14.59
N SER A 23 -9.07 -5.16 14.67
CA SER A 23 -8.21 -6.34 14.81
C SER A 23 -7.32 -6.50 13.57
N PRO A 24 -6.01 -6.72 13.75
CA PRO A 24 -5.07 -6.96 12.65
C PRO A 24 -5.19 -8.40 12.12
N THR A 25 -6.42 -8.86 11.88
CA THR A 25 -6.65 -10.23 11.42
C THR A 25 -6.57 -10.29 9.90
N GLN A 26 -5.75 -11.21 9.40
CA GLN A 26 -5.57 -11.52 7.98
C GLN A 26 -6.86 -11.98 7.26
N TYR A 27 -7.97 -12.12 8.00
CA TYR A 27 -9.19 -12.81 7.57
C TYR A 27 -10.28 -11.90 6.98
N PHE A 28 -10.16 -10.58 7.11
CA PHE A 28 -11.08 -9.63 6.48
C PHE A 28 -10.34 -8.81 5.41
N PRO A 29 -10.41 -9.19 4.13
CA PRO A 29 -9.66 -8.52 3.07
C PRO A 29 -10.01 -7.04 2.92
N ALA A 30 -11.25 -6.63 3.19
CA ALA A 30 -11.68 -5.23 3.14
C ALA A 30 -11.08 -4.37 4.27
N THR A 31 -10.99 -4.87 5.50
CA THR A 31 -10.40 -4.13 6.62
C THR A 31 -8.88 -4.06 6.49
N ASN A 32 -8.24 -5.10 5.96
CA ASN A 32 -6.83 -5.06 5.58
C ASN A 32 -6.59 -4.08 4.43
N TYR A 33 -7.46 -3.99 3.44
CA TYR A 33 -7.32 -3.02 2.35
C TYR A 33 -7.36 -1.57 2.86
N ILE A 34 -8.38 -1.21 3.65
CA ILE A 34 -8.53 0.15 4.19
C ILE A 34 -7.40 0.48 5.19
N LYS A 35 -7.07 -0.46 6.09
CA LYS A 35 -5.99 -0.28 7.07
C LYS A 35 -4.63 -0.16 6.38
N SER A 36 -4.32 -1.04 5.43
CA SER A 36 -3.10 -0.94 4.64
C SER A 36 -3.07 0.36 3.83
N LEU A 37 -4.18 0.79 3.24
CA LEU A 37 -4.28 2.09 2.54
C LEU A 37 -3.99 3.29 3.46
N LEU A 38 -4.48 3.26 4.71
CA LEU A 38 -4.22 4.33 5.67
C LEU A 38 -2.78 4.32 6.21
N LEU A 39 -2.14 3.15 6.23
CA LEU A 39 -0.77 2.98 6.73
C LEU A 39 0.30 3.27 5.67
N VAL A 40 0.01 3.06 4.38
CA VAL A 40 0.97 3.37 3.32
C VAL A 40 1.28 4.87 3.23
N SER A 41 2.48 5.21 2.77
CA SER A 41 2.93 6.59 2.63
C SER A 41 2.04 7.42 1.69
N ASP A 42 2.07 8.75 1.85
CA ASP A 42 1.35 9.69 0.96
C ASP A 42 1.71 9.50 -0.51
N PHE A 43 2.95 9.11 -0.80
CA PHE A 43 3.38 8.82 -2.16
C PHE A 43 2.56 7.67 -2.76
N ILE A 44 2.38 6.58 -2.00
CA ILE A 44 1.62 5.40 -2.44
C ILE A 44 0.12 5.67 -2.46
N ARG A 45 -0.43 6.40 -1.48
CA ARG A 45 -1.86 6.80 -1.46
C ARG A 45 -2.29 7.64 -2.66
N ASN A 46 -1.35 8.32 -3.31
CA ASN A 46 -1.58 9.18 -4.46
C ASN A 46 -1.07 8.57 -5.78
N ALA A 47 -0.80 7.27 -5.80
CA ALA A 47 -0.41 6.59 -7.03
C ALA A 47 -1.51 6.68 -8.11
N PRO A 48 -1.13 6.72 -9.40
CA PRO A 48 -2.06 6.63 -10.52
C PRO A 48 -2.94 5.38 -10.48
N ASP A 49 -4.20 5.50 -10.89
CA ASP A 49 -5.14 4.38 -11.02
C ASP A 49 -5.29 3.52 -9.74
N LYS A 50 -5.07 4.12 -8.56
CA LYS A 50 -5.11 3.47 -7.24
C LYS A 50 -6.42 2.73 -6.90
N GLU A 51 -7.52 3.11 -7.55
CA GLU A 51 -8.82 2.45 -7.44
C GLU A 51 -8.84 1.06 -8.10
N GLN A 52 -7.85 0.79 -8.96
CA GLN A 52 -7.67 -0.50 -9.63
C GLN A 52 -6.60 -1.37 -8.95
N ALA A 53 -6.14 -0.97 -7.75
CA ALA A 53 -5.15 -1.73 -7.00
C ALA A 53 -5.73 -3.05 -6.52
N THR A 54 -4.94 -4.12 -6.66
CA THR A 54 -5.27 -5.43 -6.12
C THR A 54 -5.12 -5.43 -4.59
N TYR A 55 -4.07 -4.80 -4.07
CA TYR A 55 -3.88 -4.58 -2.64
C TYR A 55 -2.81 -3.52 -2.34
N TYR A 56 -2.86 -3.00 -1.11
CA TYR A 56 -1.83 -2.17 -0.51
C TYR A 56 -1.03 -2.99 0.49
N TYR A 57 0.23 -2.66 0.63
CA TYR A 57 1.10 -3.29 1.62
C TYR A 57 1.91 -2.22 2.34
N HIS A 58 2.00 -2.35 3.65
CA HIS A 58 2.84 -1.49 4.47
C HIS A 58 3.57 -2.33 5.51
N PHE A 59 4.87 -2.08 5.64
CA PHE A 59 5.73 -2.68 6.63
C PHE A 59 6.43 -1.58 7.43
N TRP A 60 6.20 -1.60 8.73
CA TRP A 60 6.98 -0.82 9.68
C TRP A 60 8.28 -1.59 9.91
N GLY A 61 9.37 -1.09 9.37
CA GLY A 61 10.69 -1.67 9.60
C GLY A 61 11.06 -1.56 11.08
N ASP A 62 11.46 -2.68 11.69
CA ASP A 62 12.06 -2.71 13.02
C ASP A 62 13.58 -2.88 12.90
N ARG A 63 14.34 -2.27 13.82
CA ARG A 63 15.79 -2.46 14.09
C ARG A 63 16.61 -2.97 12.89
N GLY A 64 16.93 -2.06 11.97
CA GLY A 64 17.79 -2.33 10.81
C GLY A 64 17.07 -2.83 9.56
N GLN A 65 15.75 -3.00 9.61
CA GLN A 65 14.91 -3.25 8.42
C GLN A 65 14.29 -1.94 7.92
N GLU A 66 14.24 -1.79 6.60
CA GLU A 66 13.63 -0.62 5.95
C GLU A 66 12.12 -0.68 6.09
N SER A 67 11.51 0.43 6.52
CA SER A 67 10.07 0.58 6.36
C SER A 67 9.76 0.71 4.88
N TYR A 68 8.68 0.07 4.44
CA TYR A 68 8.27 0.17 3.04
C TYR A 68 6.76 0.21 2.90
N SER A 69 6.31 1.01 1.93
CA SER A 69 4.93 1.08 1.50
C SER A 69 4.86 0.69 0.03
N ALA A 70 3.85 -0.08 -0.36
CA ALA A 70 3.67 -0.52 -1.73
C ALA A 70 2.20 -0.61 -2.13
N ILE A 71 1.96 -0.44 -3.42
CA ILE A 71 0.68 -0.68 -4.09
C ILE A 71 0.90 -1.68 -5.21
N TYR A 72 0.03 -2.67 -5.31
CA TYR A 72 0.13 -3.76 -6.26
C TYR A 72 -1.06 -3.74 -7.21
N TYR A 73 -0.77 -3.94 -8.49
CA TYR A 73 -1.74 -4.07 -9.56
C TYR A 73 -1.51 -5.40 -10.25
N CYS A 74 -2.53 -6.24 -10.33
CA CYS A 74 -2.55 -7.43 -11.18
C CYS A 74 -3.76 -7.33 -12.08
N GLN A 75 -3.54 -7.26 -13.38
CA GLN A 75 -4.59 -7.05 -14.37
C GLN A 75 -4.34 -7.89 -15.64
N ASP A 76 -5.37 -7.99 -16.47
CA ASP A 76 -5.24 -8.56 -17.81
C ASP A 76 -4.30 -7.70 -18.68
N LYS A 77 -3.46 -8.38 -19.46
CA LYS A 77 -2.36 -7.84 -20.28
C LYS A 77 -2.67 -6.56 -21.07
N ASN A 78 -3.91 -6.42 -21.57
CA ASN A 78 -4.29 -5.28 -22.41
C ASN A 78 -4.33 -3.92 -21.68
N LYS A 79 -4.43 -3.90 -20.34
CA LYS A 79 -4.45 -2.66 -19.53
C LYS A 79 -3.09 -2.29 -18.92
N PHE A 80 -2.09 -3.15 -19.10
CA PHE A 80 -0.82 -3.04 -18.38
C PHE A 80 0.09 -1.90 -18.88
N ASN A 81 0.10 -1.65 -20.20
CA ASN A 81 0.99 -0.64 -20.79
C ASN A 81 0.65 0.82 -20.41
N GLU A 82 -0.64 1.15 -20.28
CA GLU A 82 -1.07 2.48 -19.87
C GLU A 82 -0.71 2.73 -18.40
N LEU A 83 -1.03 1.76 -17.54
CA LEU A 83 -0.69 1.79 -16.12
C LEU A 83 0.83 1.92 -15.92
N LYS A 84 1.62 1.11 -16.63
CA LYS A 84 3.09 1.19 -16.64
C LYS A 84 3.56 2.61 -16.93
N THR A 85 3.06 3.19 -18.02
CA THR A 85 3.44 4.55 -18.43
C THR A 85 3.12 5.58 -17.34
N LYS A 86 1.90 5.53 -16.78
CA LYS A 86 1.49 6.43 -15.70
C LYS A 86 2.34 6.27 -14.44
N LEU A 87 2.65 5.04 -14.03
CA LEU A 87 3.45 4.76 -12.84
C LEU A 87 4.89 5.25 -13.00
N HIS A 88 5.50 5.03 -14.16
CA HIS A 88 6.84 5.56 -14.46
C HIS A 88 6.85 7.09 -14.49
N GLN A 89 5.85 7.74 -15.10
CA GLN A 89 5.73 9.21 -15.09
C GLN A 89 5.58 9.76 -13.67
N TYR A 90 4.70 9.14 -12.87
CA TYR A 90 4.47 9.53 -11.48
C TYR A 90 5.73 9.38 -10.64
N ALA A 91 6.40 8.24 -10.74
CA ALA A 91 7.65 8.00 -10.03
C ALA A 91 8.72 9.03 -10.47
N ASN A 92 8.87 9.28 -11.77
CA ASN A 92 9.81 10.27 -12.30
C ASN A 92 9.54 11.70 -11.81
N SER A 93 8.28 12.08 -11.60
CA SER A 93 7.93 13.39 -11.01
C SER A 93 8.45 13.58 -9.58
N ARG A 94 8.74 12.48 -8.88
CA ARG A 94 9.17 12.45 -7.47
C ARG A 94 10.63 12.05 -7.27
N ARG A 95 11.36 11.74 -8.35
CA ARG A 95 12.75 11.25 -8.30
C ARG A 95 13.77 12.37 -8.53
N THR A 96 14.91 12.27 -7.86
CA THR A 96 16.18 12.83 -8.36
C THR A 96 16.90 11.68 -9.06
N LEU A 97 17.41 11.92 -10.27
CA LEU A 97 18.17 10.93 -11.08
C LEU A 97 19.48 10.54 -10.38
N ILE A 98 19.38 9.71 -9.35
CA ILE A 98 20.49 8.97 -8.76
C ILE A 98 20.01 7.53 -8.75
N SER A 99 20.37 6.81 -9.81
CA SER A 99 20.19 5.35 -9.91
C SER A 99 20.99 4.71 -8.79
N ILE A 100 20.33 4.00 -7.88
CA ILE A 100 21.02 3.13 -6.92
C ILE A 100 21.14 1.71 -7.47
N ASP A 101 20.22 1.33 -8.36
CA ASP A 101 20.27 0.25 -9.35
C ASP A 101 19.15 0.55 -10.37
N GLU A 102 19.10 -0.09 -11.54
CA GLU A 102 18.23 0.27 -12.69
C GLU A 102 16.73 0.46 -12.37
N ILE A 103 16.27 -0.07 -11.23
CA ILE A 103 14.86 -0.15 -10.84
C ILE A 103 14.53 0.72 -9.59
N THR A 104 15.54 1.23 -8.87
CA THR A 104 15.35 1.95 -7.59
C THR A 104 15.96 3.36 -7.63
N TYR A 105 15.16 4.35 -7.23
CA TYR A 105 15.48 5.76 -7.46
C TYR A 105 15.31 6.59 -6.18
N ARG A 106 16.24 7.51 -5.89
CA ARG A 106 16.14 8.39 -4.73
C ARG A 106 15.00 9.41 -4.87
N ASN A 107 14.23 9.61 -3.81
CA ASN A 107 13.18 10.63 -3.76
C ASN A 107 13.81 12.04 -3.75
N LYS A 108 13.26 12.95 -4.57
CA LYS A 108 13.75 14.34 -4.73
C LYS A 108 13.59 15.18 -3.46
N TYR A 109 12.55 14.89 -2.69
CA TYR A 109 12.17 15.66 -1.51
C TYR A 109 12.73 15.06 -0.22
N ASN A 110 13.14 13.79 -0.23
CA ASN A 110 13.70 13.11 0.93
C ASN A 110 14.82 12.13 0.53
N LYS A 111 16.07 12.44 0.90
CA LYS A 111 17.25 11.63 0.57
C LYS A 111 17.25 10.22 1.15
N ASN A 112 16.46 9.98 2.21
CA ASN A 112 16.34 8.70 2.88
C ASN A 112 15.26 7.81 2.26
N ARG A 113 14.51 8.32 1.26
CA ARG A 113 13.43 7.59 0.61
C ARG A 113 13.81 7.16 -0.79
N PHE A 114 13.37 5.97 -1.16
CA PHE A 114 13.64 5.35 -2.44
C PHE A 114 12.36 4.83 -3.06
N ILE A 115 12.22 5.00 -4.37
CA ILE A 115 11.04 4.61 -5.13
C ILE A 115 11.44 3.49 -6.08
N SER A 116 10.73 2.36 -6.04
CA SER A 116 10.94 1.23 -6.95
C SER A 116 9.67 0.89 -7.70
N ILE A 117 9.82 0.36 -8.93
CA ILE A 117 8.72 -0.19 -9.73
C ILE A 117 9.13 -1.60 -10.13
N HIS A 118 8.38 -2.63 -9.73
CA HIS A 118 8.71 -4.02 -10.07
C HIS A 118 7.61 -4.65 -10.92
N GLU A 119 8.01 -5.34 -11.99
CA GLU A 119 7.13 -6.09 -12.88
C GLU A 119 7.28 -7.59 -12.65
N SER A 120 6.15 -8.29 -12.58
CA SER A 120 6.09 -9.74 -12.38
C SER A 120 4.92 -10.35 -13.14
N THR A 121 4.91 -11.66 -13.29
CA THR A 121 3.77 -12.40 -13.86
C THR A 121 3.30 -13.43 -12.85
N LYS A 122 2.00 -13.41 -12.52
CA LYS A 122 1.40 -14.35 -11.57
C LYS A 122 0.08 -14.87 -12.13
N ASP A 123 -0.11 -16.18 -12.15
CA ASP A 123 -1.37 -16.82 -12.57
C ASP A 123 -1.89 -16.35 -13.94
N LYS A 124 -0.97 -16.16 -14.91
CA LYS A 124 -1.22 -15.61 -16.27
C LYS A 124 -1.65 -14.14 -16.31
N GLN A 125 -1.59 -13.41 -15.20
CA GLN A 125 -1.80 -11.96 -15.12
C GLN A 125 -0.46 -11.22 -15.08
N GLU A 126 -0.44 -10.03 -15.68
CA GLU A 126 0.69 -9.11 -15.56
C GLU A 126 0.51 -8.29 -14.28
N CYS A 127 1.52 -8.32 -13.42
CA CYS A 127 1.51 -7.66 -12.13
C CYS A 127 2.60 -6.60 -12.05
N MET A 128 2.28 -5.45 -11.46
CA MET A 128 3.22 -4.38 -11.18
C MET A 128 3.08 -3.91 -9.75
N SER A 129 4.20 -3.63 -9.10
CA SER A 129 4.22 -2.93 -7.82
C SER A 129 4.93 -1.60 -7.94
N LEU A 130 4.39 -0.60 -7.26
CA LEU A 130 5.08 0.66 -6.98
C LEU A 130 5.35 0.70 -5.48
N SER A 131 6.59 0.92 -5.08
CA SER A 131 7.01 0.93 -3.68
C SER A 131 7.82 2.17 -3.33
N GLU A 132 7.66 2.63 -2.08
CA GLU A 132 8.51 3.63 -1.43
C GLU A 132 9.13 3.02 -0.17
N TYR A 133 10.46 3.00 -0.13
CA TYR A 133 11.27 2.53 0.99
C TYR A 133 11.80 3.73 1.76
N GLU A 134 11.96 3.60 3.07
CA GLU A 134 12.61 4.59 3.91
C GLU A 134 13.74 3.92 4.70
N TYR A 135 14.97 4.39 4.44
CA TYR A 135 16.14 3.97 5.19
C TYR A 135 16.31 4.84 6.43
N THR A 136 16.28 4.21 7.59
CA THR A 136 16.71 4.83 8.84
C THR A 136 18.19 4.50 9.02
N TYR A 137 19.09 5.43 8.63
CA TYR A 137 20.49 5.35 9.03
C TYR A 137 20.57 5.66 10.54
N TYR A 138 20.91 4.66 11.34
CA TYR A 138 21.34 4.83 12.73
C TYR A 138 22.83 5.16 12.80
#